data_AF-A0A929K8I5-F1
#
_entry.id   AF-A0A929K8I5-F1
#
_cell.length_a   1.000
_cell.length_b   1.000
_cell.length_c   1.000
_cell.angle_alpha   90.00
_cell.angle_beta   90.00
_cell.angle_gamma   90.00
#
_symmetry.space_group_name_H-M   'P 1'
#
loop_
_entity.id
_entity.type
_entity.pdbx_description
1 polymer ?
#
loop_
_entity_poly.entity_id
_entity_poly.type
_entity_poly.pdbx_seq_one_letter_code
_entity_poly.pdbx_strand_id
1 'polypeptide(L)'
;MQQYYEAIWEMHEEWGEKFKVFIEGLKGKKLCVILFGSKARGEDNLLSDFDLLIITKDKEDQVLNIDFPADLFCYTLEDCLKEIKNKN
;
A
#
# COMPACT_ATOMS: atom_id res chain seq x y z
N MET A 1 7.43 -24.45 -17.32
CA MET A 1 6.33 -23.45 -17.23
C MET A 1 5.56 -23.60 -15.93
N GLN A 2 5.08 -24.81 -15.58
CA GLN A 2 4.30 -25.02 -14.36
C GLN A 2 5.02 -24.64 -13.05
N GLN A 3 6.30 -25.02 -12.91
CA GLN A 3 7.12 -24.65 -11.74
C GLN A 3 7.31 -23.14 -11.55
N TYR A 4 7.39 -22.37 -12.64
CA TYR A 4 7.53 -20.91 -12.56
C TYR A 4 6.21 -20.26 -12.14
N TYR A 5 5.08 -20.80 -12.60
CA TYR A 5 3.76 -20.34 -12.20
C TYR A 5 3.52 -20.59 -10.70
N GLU A 6 3.85 -21.80 -10.22
CA GLU A 6 3.76 -22.15 -8.79
C GLU A 6 4.61 -21.21 -7.93
N ALA A 7 5.86 -20.94 -8.34
CA ALA A 7 6.71 -19.99 -7.62
C ALA A 7 6.13 -18.56 -7.59
N ILE A 8 5.58 -18.07 -8.71
CA ILE A 8 4.94 -16.75 -8.77
C ILE A 8 3.69 -16.71 -7.87
N TRP A 9 2.93 -17.79 -7.82
CA TRP A 9 1.76 -17.91 -6.94
C TRP A 9 2.16 -17.89 -5.45
N GLU A 10 3.17 -18.66 -5.06
CA GLU A 10 3.69 -18.67 -3.68
C GLU A 10 4.19 -17.29 -3.25
N MET A 11 4.91 -16.58 -4.13
CA MET A 11 5.34 -15.20 -3.89
C MET A 11 4.15 -14.25 -3.71
N HIS A 12 3.11 -14.38 -4.54
CA HIS A 12 1.91 -13.56 -4.43
C HIS A 12 1.20 -13.75 -3.08
N GLU A 13 1.04 -14.99 -2.63
CA GLU A 13 0.47 -15.31 -1.32
C GLU A 13 1.33 -14.73 -0.18
N GLU A 14 2.66 -14.85 -0.27
CA GLU A 14 3.59 -14.26 0.70
C GLU A 14 3.43 -12.73 0.79
N TRP A 15 3.32 -12.05 -0.36
CA TRP A 15 3.06 -10.61 -0.39
C TRP A 15 1.73 -10.24 0.27
N GLY A 16 0.69 -11.05 0.06
CA GLY A 16 -0.61 -10.87 0.71
C GLY A 16 -0.54 -10.97 2.23
N GLU A 17 0.19 -11.95 2.76
CA GLU A 17 0.39 -12.10 4.21
C GLU A 17 1.22 -10.94 4.80
N LYS A 18 2.29 -10.53 4.12
CA LYS A 18 3.09 -9.36 4.52
C LYS A 18 2.26 -8.07 4.55
N PHE A 19 1.42 -7.85 3.54
CA PHE A 19 0.50 -6.71 3.52
C PHE A 19 -0.47 -6.73 4.71
N LYS A 20 -1.06 -7.90 5.04
CA LYS A 20 -1.93 -8.03 6.22
C LYS A 20 -1.18 -7.67 7.50
N VAL A 21 0.01 -8.23 7.71
CA VAL A 21 0.85 -7.94 8.89
C VAL A 21 1.18 -6.46 8.97
N PHE A 22 1.51 -5.83 7.84
CA PHE A 22 1.76 -4.39 7.76
C PHE A 22 0.54 -3.58 8.20
N ILE A 23 -0.65 -3.83 7.65
CA ILE A 23 -1.88 -3.11 8.03
C ILE A 23 -2.23 -3.33 9.50
N GLU A 24 -2.07 -4.54 10.02
CA GLU A 24 -2.25 -4.83 11.45
C GLU A 24 -1.29 -4.00 12.31
N GLY A 25 -0.02 -3.89 11.91
CA GLY A 25 1.00 -3.06 12.58
C GLY A 25 0.74 -1.55 12.52
N LEU A 26 -0.17 -1.10 11.66
CA LEU A 26 -0.61 0.30 11.60
C LEU A 26 -1.81 0.58 12.52
N LYS A 27 -2.49 -0.45 13.05
CA LYS A 27 -3.63 -0.24 13.94
C LYS A 27 -3.22 0.53 15.19
N GLY A 28 -4.08 1.47 15.59
CA GLY A 28 -3.84 2.34 16.76
C GLY A 28 -2.97 3.58 16.47
N LYS A 29 -2.32 3.65 15.30
CA LYS A 29 -1.67 4.88 14.84
C LYS A 29 -2.72 5.86 14.30
N LYS A 30 -2.44 7.17 14.38
CA LYS A 30 -3.34 8.24 13.89
C LYS A 30 -3.13 8.48 12.39
N LEU A 31 -3.41 7.46 11.60
CA LEU A 31 -3.23 7.45 10.15
C LEU A 31 -4.51 7.01 9.44
N CYS A 32 -4.67 7.46 8.21
CA CYS A 32 -5.63 6.95 7.25
C CYS A 32 -4.85 6.23 6.14
N VAL A 33 -5.22 4.99 5.85
CA VAL A 33 -4.61 4.18 4.79
C VAL A 33 -5.69 3.84 3.79
N ILE A 34 -5.41 4.12 2.52
CA ILE A 34 -6.32 3.89 1.41
C ILE A 34 -5.59 3.00 0.41
N LEU A 35 -6.13 1.81 0.18
CA LEU A 35 -5.73 0.97 -0.95
C LEU A 35 -6.46 1.46 -2.20
N PHE A 36 -5.70 1.70 -3.27
CA PHE A 36 -6.26 2.03 -4.57
C PHE A 36 -5.64 1.13 -5.65
N GLY A 37 -5.76 1.50 -6.92
CA GLY A 37 -5.13 0.74 -7.99
C GLY A 37 -5.83 -0.58 -8.34
N SER A 38 -5.09 -1.46 -9.00
CA SER A 38 -5.64 -2.72 -9.57
C SER A 38 -6.17 -3.67 -8.49
N LYS A 39 -5.45 -3.81 -7.37
CA LYS A 39 -5.84 -4.65 -6.23
C LYS A 39 -7.13 -4.16 -5.57
N ALA A 40 -7.32 -2.85 -5.43
CA ALA A 40 -8.58 -2.30 -4.91
C ALA A 40 -9.79 -2.56 -5.83
N ARG A 41 -9.56 -2.65 -7.14
CA ARG A 41 -10.62 -2.91 -8.14
C ARG A 41 -10.89 -4.39 -8.38
N GLY A 42 -10.03 -5.28 -7.90
CA GLY A 42 -10.08 -6.72 -8.22
C GLY A 42 -9.69 -7.03 -9.67
N GLU A 43 -8.91 -6.15 -10.30
CA GLU A 43 -8.38 -6.29 -11.66
C GLU A 43 -6.89 -6.68 -11.66
N ASP A 44 -6.37 -7.08 -10.50
CA ASP A 44 -4.96 -7.39 -10.32
C ASP A 44 -4.56 -8.75 -10.89
N ASN A 45 -3.26 -8.91 -11.09
CA ASN A 45 -2.64 -10.19 -11.44
C ASN A 45 -1.58 -10.55 -10.38
N LEU A 46 -0.98 -11.74 -10.53
CA LEU A 46 -0.01 -12.27 -9.56
C LEU A 46 1.23 -11.39 -9.34
N LEU A 47 1.53 -10.48 -10.28
CA LEU A 47 2.67 -9.57 -10.22
C LEU A 47 2.28 -8.13 -9.91
N SER A 48 0.99 -7.85 -9.69
CA SER A 48 0.52 -6.52 -9.29
C SER A 48 1.08 -6.14 -7.92
N ASP A 49 1.54 -4.91 -7.82
CA ASP A 49 1.94 -4.22 -6.61
C ASP A 49 0.74 -3.70 -5.80
N PHE A 50 1.03 -3.20 -4.61
CA PHE A 50 0.06 -2.55 -3.72
C PHE A 50 0.19 -1.03 -3.82
N ASP A 51 -0.80 -0.37 -4.42
CA ASP A 51 -0.91 1.09 -4.45
C ASP A 51 -1.54 1.63 -3.16
N LEU A 52 -0.76 2.33 -2.33
CA LEU A 52 -1.23 2.81 -1.02
C LEU A 52 -1.08 4.32 -0.86
N LEU A 53 -2.17 4.97 -0.47
CA LEU A 53 -2.17 6.36 -0.01
C LEU A 53 -2.27 6.38 1.52
N ILE A 54 -1.32 7.02 2.16
CA ILE A 54 -1.19 7.12 3.61
C ILE A 54 -1.24 8.60 3.99
N ILE A 55 -2.26 8.96 4.75
CA ILE A 55 -2.46 10.32 5.26
C ILE A 55 -2.20 10.29 6.76
N THR A 56 -1.17 11.00 7.19
CA THR A 56 -0.80 11.15 8.60
C THR A 56 -1.08 12.57 9.09
N LYS A 57 -1.22 12.71 10.41
CA LYS A 57 -1.26 14.03 11.05
C LYS A 57 0.14 14.65 11.12
N ASP A 58 1.14 13.85 11.47
CA ASP A 58 2.49 14.31 11.79
C ASP A 58 3.53 13.65 10.85
N LYS A 59 4.53 14.41 10.40
CA LYS A 59 5.53 13.95 9.41
C LYS A 59 6.43 12.83 9.94
N GLU A 60 6.60 12.73 11.25
CA GLU A 60 7.46 11.72 11.89
C GLU A 60 6.89 10.30 11.76
N ASP A 61 5.57 10.16 11.53
CA ASP A 61 4.89 8.87 11.33
C ASP A 61 5.08 8.31 9.89
N GLN A 62 5.84 8.97 9.03
CA GLN A 62 6.01 8.58 7.62
C GLN A 62 7.04 7.46 7.39
N VAL A 63 7.84 7.09 8.41
CA VAL A 63 8.81 5.99 8.27
C VAL A 63 8.07 4.66 8.35
N LEU A 64 7.82 4.07 7.19
CA LEU A 64 7.15 2.79 7.04
C LEU A 64 8.12 1.78 6.41
N ASN A 65 8.32 0.65 7.08
CA ASN A 65 9.12 -0.43 6.56
C ASN A 65 8.22 -1.39 5.80
N ILE A 66 8.51 -1.60 4.51
CA ILE A 66 7.74 -2.45 3.62
C ILE A 66 8.66 -3.47 2.98
N ASP A 67 8.25 -4.73 3.00
CA ASP A 67 8.96 -5.90 2.48
C ASP A 67 8.15 -6.69 1.43
N PHE A 68 7.17 -6.02 0.82
CA PHE A 68 6.34 -6.47 -0.29
C PHE A 68 6.27 -5.37 -1.37
N PRO A 69 5.94 -5.68 -2.64
CA PRO A 69 5.92 -4.68 -3.69
C PRO A 69 4.78 -3.68 -3.47
N ALA A 70 5.13 -2.42 -3.21
CA ALA A 70 4.15 -1.37 -2.97
C ALA A 70 4.64 -0.02 -3.46
N ASP A 71 3.72 0.73 -4.07
CA ASP A 71 3.88 2.14 -4.36
C ASP A 71 3.23 2.95 -3.22
N LEU A 72 4.06 3.70 -2.50
CA LEU A 72 3.66 4.46 -1.32
C LEU A 72 3.53 5.95 -1.59
N PHE A 73 2.35 6.48 -1.33
CA PHE A 73 2.04 7.90 -1.37
C PHE A 73 1.79 8.39 0.06
N CYS A 74 2.78 9.04 0.68
CA CYS A 74 2.69 9.49 2.07
C CYS A 74 2.52 11.01 2.15
N TYR A 75 1.40 11.45 2.75
CA TYR A 75 1.03 12.85 2.86
C TYR A 75 0.71 13.22 4.30
N THR A 76 0.96 14.49 4.65
CA THR A 76 0.21 15.09 5.76
C THR A 76 -1.18 15.50 5.27
N LEU A 77 -2.11 15.70 6.20
CA LEU A 77 -3.43 16.25 5.85
C LEU A 77 -3.33 17.57 5.07
N GLU A 78 -2.42 18.46 5.46
CA GLU A 78 -2.21 19.73 4.78
C GLU A 78 -1.70 19.55 3.35
N ASP A 79 -0.73 18.66 3.16
CA ASP A 79 -0.13 18.40 1.84
C ASP A 79 -1.17 17.80 0.89
N CYS A 80 -1.98 16.85 1.39
CA CYS A 80 -3.08 16.26 0.63
C CYS A 80 -4.11 17.32 0.19
N LEU A 81 -4.52 18.21 1.11
CA LEU A 81 -5.46 19.29 0.79
C LEU A 81 -4.89 20.31 -0.20
N LYS A 82 -3.59 20.60 -0.14
CA LYS A 82 -2.91 21.48 -1.11
C LYS A 82 -2.91 20.86 -2.49
N GLU A 83 -2.60 19.57 -2.62
CA GLU A 83 -2.62 18.90 -3.92
C GLU A 83 -4.01 18.86 -4.55
N ILE A 84 -5.05 18.55 -3.76
CA ILE A 84 -6.44 18.57 -4.25
C ILE A 84 -6.82 19.97 -4.75
N LYS A 85 -6.39 21.03 -4.05
CA LYS A 85 -6.66 22.40 -4.48
C LYS A 85 -5.91 22.79 -5.75
N ASN A 86 -4.69 22.31 -5.95
CA ASN A 86 -3.89 22.63 -7.14
C ASN A 86 -4.36 21.89 -8.40
N LYS A 87 -5.19 20.84 -8.26
CA LYS A 87 -5.77 20.08 -9.37
C LYS A 87 -7.17 20.54 -9.78
N ASN A 88 -7.80 21.41 -9.00
CA ASN A 88 -9.09 22.04 -9.30
C ASN A 88 -8.88 23.48 -9.78
#